data_AF-A0A0D6Q364-F1
#
_entry.id   AF-A0A0D6Q364-F1
#
_cell.length_a   1.000
_cell.length_b   1.000
_cell.length_c   1.000
_cell.angle_alpha   90.00
_cell.angle_beta   90.00
_cell.angle_gamma   90.00
#
_symmetry.space_group_name_H-M   'P 1'
#
loop_
_entity.id
_entity.type
_entity.pdbx_description
1 polymer ?
#
loop_
_entity_poly.entity_id
_entity_poly.type
_entity_poly.pdbx_seq_one_letter_code
_entity_poly.pdbx_strand_id
1 'polypeptide(L)'
;MTPPTERPLTAMIDPAAGPPDCTAYERAGGWQATRNALGRLAPAGIIDMVTRSKLRGRGGAGFGTGQKWSFVPKEPAADRRKYLIANADEMEPGTFKDRLLLEGNPLQLIEGMILAAYGVQAGHGVIFLRGE
;
A
#
# COMPACT_ATOMS: atom_id res chain seq x y z
N MET A 1 -1.75 12.65 20.04
CA MET A 1 -1.52 11.97 18.76
C MET A 1 -1.14 13.01 17.71
N THR A 2 -0.08 12.78 16.95
CA THR A 2 0.29 13.62 15.80
C THR A 2 -0.74 13.42 14.68
N PRO A 3 -1.16 14.47 13.95
CA PRO A 3 -2.13 14.32 12.85
C PRO A 3 -1.62 13.33 11.79
N PRO A 4 -2.48 12.48 11.21
CA PRO A 4 -2.10 11.58 10.11
C PRO A 4 -1.47 12.31 8.92
N THR A 5 -1.80 13.59 8.72
CA THR A 5 -1.23 14.43 7.67
C THR A 5 0.25 14.76 7.88
N GLU A 6 0.74 14.76 9.12
CA GLU A 6 2.15 15.01 9.44
C GLU A 6 2.98 13.72 9.45
N ARG A 7 2.37 12.59 9.84
CA ARG A 7 3.02 11.27 9.92
C ARG A 7 2.17 10.18 9.25
N PRO A 8 2.00 10.22 7.91
CA PRO A 8 1.02 9.37 7.23
C PRO A 8 1.25 7.87 7.39
N LEU A 9 2.49 7.44 7.59
CA LEU A 9 2.86 6.03 7.74
C LEU A 9 2.99 5.58 9.20
N THR A 10 3.19 6.52 10.15
CA THR A 10 3.55 6.17 11.53
C THR A 10 2.62 6.76 12.58
N ALA A 11 1.60 7.55 12.20
CA ALA A 11 0.65 8.15 13.13
C ALA A 11 -0.14 7.13 13.98
N MET A 12 -0.23 5.89 13.48
CA MET A 12 -0.97 4.77 14.08
C MET A 12 -0.06 3.76 14.79
N ILE A 13 1.26 3.97 14.78
CA ILE A 13 2.21 3.05 15.39
C ILE A 13 2.46 3.51 16.83
N ASP A 14 2.04 2.68 17.78
CA ASP A 14 2.34 2.85 19.20
C ASP A 14 3.22 1.67 19.68
N PRO A 15 4.52 1.90 19.93
CA PRO A 15 5.42 0.86 20.42
C PRO A 15 4.99 0.22 21.75
N ALA A 16 4.15 0.90 22.55
CA ALA A 16 3.69 0.39 23.84
C ALA A 16 2.41 -0.44 23.73
N ALA A 17 1.60 -0.26 22.67
CA ALA A 17 0.29 -0.89 22.52
C ALA A 17 0.26 -2.04 21.50
N GLY A 18 1.31 -2.21 20.69
CA GLY A 18 1.34 -3.21 19.61
C GLY A 18 0.50 -2.81 18.38
N PRO A 19 0.43 -3.67 17.35
CA PRO A 19 -0.31 -3.34 16.14
C PRO A 19 -1.83 -3.30 16.40
N PRO A 20 -2.57 -2.38 15.76
CA PRO A 20 -4.01 -2.29 15.92
C PRO A 20 -4.70 -3.52 15.32
N ASP A 21 -5.74 -4.02 16.01
CA ASP A 21 -6.69 -4.94 15.39
C ASP A 21 -7.58 -4.20 14.37
N CYS A 22 -8.43 -4.96 13.65
CA CYS A 22 -9.31 -4.39 12.63
C CYS A 22 -10.25 -3.29 13.19
N THR A 23 -10.72 -3.45 14.43
CA THR A 23 -11.66 -2.51 15.07
C THR A 23 -10.95 -1.21 15.44
N ALA A 24 -9.77 -1.31 16.06
CA ALA A 24 -8.94 -0.16 16.40
C ALA A 24 -8.49 0.59 15.15
N TYR A 25 -8.08 -0.14 14.10
CA TYR A 25 -7.69 0.45 12.82
C TYR A 25 -8.85 1.23 12.17
N GLU A 26 -10.05 0.65 12.16
CA GLU A 26 -11.24 1.32 11.62
C GLU A 26 -11.64 2.57 12.44
N ARG A 27 -11.63 2.48 13.78
CA ARG A 27 -11.96 3.62 14.66
C ARG A 27 -11.03 4.82 14.44
N ALA A 28 -9.78 4.56 14.08
CA ALA A 28 -8.80 5.60 13.80
C ALA A 28 -8.83 6.09 12.34
N GLY A 29 -9.82 5.66 11.55
CA GLY A 29 -10.05 6.13 10.17
C GLY A 29 -9.49 5.20 9.09
N GLY A 30 -8.99 4.02 9.46
CA GLY A 30 -8.63 2.96 8.52
C GLY A 30 -9.81 2.51 7.65
N TRP A 31 -9.50 1.96 6.48
CA TRP A 31 -10.46 1.52 5.45
C TRP A 31 -11.27 2.64 4.78
N GLN A 32 -11.17 3.88 5.24
CA GLN A 32 -11.90 4.99 4.65
C GLN A 32 -11.47 5.23 3.19
N ALA A 33 -10.18 5.10 2.88
CA ALA A 33 -9.68 5.25 1.52
C ALA A 33 -10.17 4.13 0.62
N THR A 34 -10.12 2.88 1.09
CA THR A 34 -10.67 1.72 0.35
C THR A 34 -12.16 1.86 0.09
N ARG A 35 -12.97 2.23 1.09
CA ARG A 35 -14.41 2.45 0.94
C ARG A 35 -14.72 3.54 -0.09
N ASN A 36 -13.97 4.64 -0.04
CA ASN A 36 -14.14 5.73 -1.00
C ASN A 36 -13.72 5.32 -2.42
N ALA A 37 -12.63 4.59 -2.57
CA ALA A 37 -12.10 4.17 -3.87
C ALA A 37 -12.99 3.14 -4.56
N LEU A 38 -13.29 2.02 -3.89
CA LEU A 38 -14.01 0.90 -4.48
C LEU A 38 -15.47 1.22 -4.82
N GLY A 39 -16.07 2.21 -4.15
CA GLY A 39 -17.45 2.62 -4.40
C GLY A 39 -17.62 3.79 -5.38
N ARG A 40 -16.54 4.52 -5.74
CA ARG A 40 -16.67 5.82 -6.42
C ARG A 40 -15.67 6.07 -7.54
N LEU A 41 -14.55 5.36 -7.57
CA LEU A 41 -13.50 5.59 -8.54
C LEU A 41 -13.36 4.40 -9.47
N ALA A 42 -13.24 4.67 -10.78
CA ALA A 42 -12.76 3.67 -11.71
C ALA A 42 -11.28 3.33 -11.39
N PRO A 43 -10.79 2.12 -11.71
CA PRO A 43 -9.39 1.72 -11.49
C PRO A 43 -8.36 2.73 -12.03
N ALA A 44 -8.60 3.26 -13.24
CA ALA A 44 -7.77 4.28 -13.85
C ALA A 44 -7.68 5.57 -13.00
N GLY A 45 -8.75 5.94 -12.29
CA GLY A 45 -8.77 7.10 -11.41
C GLY A 45 -7.81 6.98 -10.22
N ILE A 46 -7.53 5.75 -9.75
CA ILE A 46 -6.50 5.50 -8.74
C ILE A 46 -5.11 5.75 -9.32
N ILE A 47 -4.84 5.22 -10.52
CA ILE A 47 -3.56 5.43 -11.20
C ILE A 47 -3.31 6.94 -11.44
N ASP A 48 -4.34 7.67 -11.88
CA ASP A 48 -4.24 9.11 -12.12
C ASP A 48 -4.00 9.91 -10.82
N MET A 49 -4.63 9.50 -9.72
CA MET A 49 -4.39 10.12 -8.41
C MET A 49 -2.95 9.91 -7.94
N VAL A 50 -2.43 8.68 -8.05
CA VAL A 50 -1.05 8.37 -7.68
C VAL A 50 -0.05 9.07 -8.60
N THR A 51 -0.35 9.16 -9.89
CA THR A 51 0.49 9.89 -10.86
C THR A 51 0.57 11.38 -10.50
N ARG A 52 -0.58 12.01 -10.21
CA ARG A 52 -0.63 13.42 -9.79
C ARG A 52 0.04 13.68 -8.45
N SER A 53 0.04 12.71 -7.54
CA SER A 53 0.77 12.81 -6.25
C SER A 53 2.29 12.85 -6.40
N LYS A 54 2.83 12.50 -7.59
CA LYS A 54 4.26 12.36 -7.85
C LYS A 54 4.95 11.36 -6.91
N LEU A 55 4.21 10.36 -6.41
CA LEU A 55 4.77 9.32 -5.57
C LEU A 55 5.89 8.57 -6.31
N ARG A 56 7.05 8.49 -5.66
CA ARG A 56 8.23 7.75 -6.14
C ARG A 56 8.38 6.45 -5.37
N GLY A 57 8.94 5.43 -6.02
CA GLY A 57 9.26 4.15 -5.40
C GLY A 57 10.21 4.32 -4.21
N ARG A 58 9.89 3.67 -3.08
CA ARG A 58 10.63 3.79 -1.82
C ARG A 58 11.60 2.64 -1.52
N GLY A 59 11.72 1.67 -2.43
CA GLY A 59 12.73 0.60 -2.37
C GLY A 59 14.04 0.96 -3.08
N GLY A 60 14.47 2.23 -3.06
CA GLY A 60 15.75 2.68 -3.64
C GLY A 60 15.69 3.21 -5.08
N ALA A 61 14.99 2.55 -6.00
CA ALA A 61 15.01 2.92 -7.44
C ALA A 61 14.40 4.31 -7.77
N GLY A 62 13.49 4.82 -6.93
CA GLY A 62 12.93 6.17 -7.09
C GLY A 62 12.09 6.39 -8.37
N PHE A 63 11.66 5.35 -9.07
CA PHE A 63 10.80 5.45 -10.26
C PHE A 63 9.39 5.98 -9.90
N GLY A 64 8.72 6.68 -10.82
CA GLY A 64 7.37 7.20 -10.60
C GLY A 64 6.34 6.07 -10.46
N THR A 65 5.71 5.93 -9.30
CA THR A 65 4.81 4.80 -9.00
C THR A 65 3.59 4.77 -9.92
N GLY A 66 2.94 5.92 -10.15
CA GLY A 66 1.79 5.99 -11.06
C GLY A 66 2.15 5.65 -12.51
N GLN A 67 3.32 6.10 -12.97
CA GLN A 67 3.84 5.74 -14.30
C GLN A 67 4.11 4.24 -14.39
N LYS A 68 4.72 3.62 -13.36
CA LYS A 68 4.94 2.18 -13.31
C LYS A 68 3.63 1.41 -13.44
N TRP A 69 2.59 1.86 -12.73
CA TRP A 69 1.26 1.24 -12.79
C TRP A 69 0.60 1.39 -14.15
N SER A 70 0.82 2.52 -14.85
CA SER A 70 0.26 2.75 -16.19
C SER A 70 0.77 1.78 -17.26
N PHE A 71 1.90 1.12 -17.02
CA PHE A 71 2.45 0.11 -17.93
C PHE A 71 1.79 -1.26 -17.78
N VAL A 72 1.03 -1.49 -16.69
CA VAL A 72 0.26 -2.72 -16.54
C VAL A 72 -0.88 -2.70 -17.57
N PRO A 73 -1.07 -3.77 -18.37
CA PRO A 73 -2.15 -3.83 -19.35
C PRO A 73 -3.50 -3.55 -18.69
N LYS A 74 -4.31 -2.66 -19.30
CA LYS A 74 -5.62 -2.27 -18.75
C LYS A 74 -6.68 -3.33 -18.99
N GLU A 75 -6.69 -3.88 -20.20
CA GLU A 75 -7.68 -4.88 -20.60
C GLU A 75 -7.56 -6.17 -19.77
N PRO A 76 -8.69 -6.80 -19.43
CA PRO A 76 -8.70 -8.18 -18.97
C PRO A 76 -8.23 -9.06 -20.14
N ALA A 77 -7.07 -9.67 -20.02
CA ALA A 77 -6.73 -10.78 -20.91
C ALA A 77 -7.41 -12.02 -20.33
N ALA A 78 -8.28 -12.65 -21.13
CA ALA A 78 -9.14 -13.78 -20.72
C ALA A 78 -8.37 -14.94 -20.06
N ASP A 79 -7.06 -15.01 -20.26
CA ASP A 79 -6.13 -16.02 -19.78
C ASP A 79 -5.03 -15.49 -18.82
N ARG A 80 -4.93 -14.17 -18.58
CA ARG A 80 -3.82 -13.59 -17.79
C ARG A 80 -4.28 -13.08 -16.43
N ARG A 81 -3.85 -13.79 -15.39
CA ARG A 81 -3.95 -13.33 -14.00
C ARG A 81 -2.90 -12.25 -13.74
N LYS A 82 -3.33 -11.12 -13.19
CA LYS A 82 -2.45 -10.05 -12.70
C LYS A 82 -2.20 -10.24 -11.21
N TYR A 83 -0.93 -10.08 -10.81
CA TYR A 83 -0.48 -10.19 -9.44
C TYR A 83 0.06 -8.85 -8.96
N LEU A 84 -0.24 -8.51 -7.71
CA LEU A 84 0.43 -7.45 -6.97
C LEU A 84 1.42 -8.08 -6.00
N ILE A 85 2.67 -7.62 -6.02
CA ILE A 85 3.70 -8.09 -5.10
C ILE A 85 4.13 -6.91 -4.22
N ALA A 86 3.97 -7.05 -2.91
CA ALA A 86 4.64 -6.21 -1.93
C ALA A 86 6.00 -6.82 -1.64
N ASN A 87 7.06 -6.13 -2.06
CA ASN A 87 8.42 -6.50 -1.69
C ASN A 87 8.70 -6.00 -0.26
N ALA A 88 8.71 -6.91 0.70
CA ALA A 88 9.03 -6.65 2.11
C ALA A 88 10.38 -7.29 2.51
N ASP A 89 11.24 -7.56 1.52
CA ASP A 89 12.59 -8.05 1.69
C ASP A 89 13.57 -6.89 1.96
N GLU A 90 13.53 -6.37 3.18
CA GLU A 90 14.38 -5.26 3.63
C GLU A 90 15.78 -5.79 4.01
N MET A 91 16.67 -5.91 3.01
CA MET A 91 18.03 -6.45 3.19
C MET A 91 19.14 -5.41 3.33
N GLU A 92 18.90 -4.15 2.95
CA GLU A 92 19.94 -3.12 2.96
C GLU A 92 20.41 -2.81 4.40
N PRO A 93 21.72 -2.91 4.70
CA PRO A 93 22.23 -2.64 6.05
C PRO A 93 21.82 -1.24 6.55
N GLY A 94 21.32 -1.18 7.78
CA GLY A 94 20.85 0.08 8.39
C GLY A 94 19.42 0.49 8.01
N THR A 95 18.71 -0.33 7.22
CA THR A 95 17.28 -0.12 6.93
C THR A 95 16.39 -1.01 7.81
N PHE A 96 15.34 -0.43 8.37
CA PHE A 96 14.36 -1.10 9.26
C PHE A 96 12.97 -0.45 9.19
N LYS A 97 12.74 0.39 8.18
CA LYS A 97 11.53 1.21 8.04
C LYS A 97 10.33 0.35 7.65
N ASP A 98 10.54 -0.69 6.85
CA ASP A 98 9.47 -1.58 6.39
C ASP A 98 9.10 -2.52 7.54
N ARG A 99 10.11 -3.01 8.28
CA ARG A 99 9.91 -3.76 9.53
C ARG A 99 9.04 -2.98 10.53
N LEU A 100 9.34 -1.69 10.76
CA LEU A 100 8.55 -0.84 11.66
C LEU A 100 7.08 -0.76 11.23
N LEU A 101 6.80 -0.65 9.93
CA LEU A 101 5.44 -0.60 9.40
C LEU A 101 4.71 -1.93 9.52
N LEU A 102 5.40 -3.03 9.23
CA LEU A 102 4.83 -4.38 9.27
C LEU A 102 4.51 -4.82 10.70
N GLU A 103 5.41 -4.55 11.64
CA GLU A 103 5.21 -4.87 13.06
C GLU A 103 4.22 -3.91 13.74
N GLY A 104 4.23 -2.63 13.35
CA GLY A 104 3.46 -1.59 14.03
C GLY A 104 2.06 -1.32 13.45
N ASN A 105 1.86 -1.49 12.15
CA ASN A 105 0.57 -1.22 11.48
C ASN A 105 0.38 -2.03 10.18
N PRO A 106 0.30 -3.38 10.28
CA PRO A 106 0.20 -4.24 9.10
C PRO A 106 -1.06 -3.97 8.26
N LEU A 107 -2.16 -3.55 8.89
CA LEU A 107 -3.42 -3.26 8.20
C LEU A 107 -3.31 -2.09 7.22
N GLN A 108 -2.42 -1.12 7.48
CA GLN A 108 -2.16 -0.03 6.54
C GLN A 108 -1.47 -0.50 5.26
N LEU A 109 -0.55 -1.47 5.35
CA LEU A 109 0.02 -2.11 4.16
C LEU A 109 -1.08 -2.82 3.36
N ILE A 110 -1.93 -3.60 4.04
CA ILE A 110 -3.03 -4.31 3.39
C ILE A 110 -4.00 -3.35 2.70
N GLU A 111 -4.37 -2.24 3.34
CA GLU A 111 -5.22 -1.22 2.71
C GLU A 111 -4.57 -0.64 1.45
N GLY A 112 -3.27 -0.29 1.53
CA GLY A 112 -2.51 0.19 0.37
C GLY A 112 -2.42 -0.84 -0.75
N MET A 113 -2.25 -2.11 -0.42
CA MET A 113 -2.23 -3.21 -1.39
C MET A 113 -3.58 -3.40 -2.08
N ILE A 114 -4.69 -3.31 -1.34
CA ILE A 114 -6.04 -3.40 -1.94
C ILE A 114 -6.25 -2.26 -2.95
N LEU A 115 -5.90 -1.04 -2.58
CA LEU A 115 -6.02 0.12 -3.46
C LEU A 115 -5.13 0.00 -4.71
N ALA A 116 -3.89 -0.45 -4.53
CA ALA A 116 -2.96 -0.68 -5.64
C ALA A 116 -3.48 -1.79 -6.57
N ALA A 117 -3.90 -2.92 -5.99
CA ALA A 117 -4.44 -4.06 -6.72
C ALA A 117 -5.70 -3.68 -7.51
N TYR A 118 -6.59 -2.90 -6.90
CA TYR A 118 -7.75 -2.34 -7.60
C TYR A 118 -7.32 -1.45 -8.76
N GLY A 119 -6.36 -0.53 -8.56
CA GLY A 119 -5.86 0.35 -9.62
C GLY A 119 -5.30 -0.41 -10.83
N VAL A 120 -4.50 -1.46 -10.59
CA VAL A 120 -3.88 -2.27 -11.67
C VAL A 120 -4.71 -3.50 -12.09
N GLN A 121 -5.90 -3.66 -11.51
CA GLN A 121 -6.80 -4.81 -11.73
C GLN A 121 -6.13 -6.17 -11.44
N ALA A 122 -5.31 -6.23 -10.39
CA ALA A 122 -4.75 -7.47 -9.88
C ALA A 122 -5.74 -8.20 -8.97
N GLY A 123 -6.01 -9.47 -9.28
CA GLY A 123 -6.92 -10.30 -8.48
C GLY A 123 -6.22 -11.04 -7.33
N HIS A 124 -4.89 -11.01 -7.29
CA HIS A 124 -4.09 -11.73 -6.28
C HIS A 124 -2.97 -10.81 -5.77
N GLY A 125 -2.79 -10.81 -4.46
CA GLY A 125 -1.70 -10.11 -3.77
C GLY A 125 -0.75 -11.10 -3.09
N VAL A 126 0.54 -10.82 -3.15
CA VAL A 126 1.59 -11.58 -2.46
C VAL A 126 2.45 -10.61 -1.67
N ILE A 127 2.73 -10.93 -0.41
CA ILE A 127 3.74 -10.23 0.39
C ILE A 127 4.94 -11.16 0.46
N PHE A 128 6.05 -10.73 -0.13
CA PHE A 128 7.31 -11.45 -0.04
C PHE A 128 8.09 -10.92 1.16
N LEU A 129 8.05 -11.67 2.26
CA LEU A 129 8.78 -11.39 3.48
C LEU A 129 10.09 -12.17 3.50
N ARG A 130 11.13 -11.57 4.05
CA ARG A 130 12.38 -12.26 4.36
C ARG A 130 12.18 -13.32 5.43
N GLY A 131 13.11 -14.27 5.54
CA GLY A 131 12.99 -15.43 6.42
C GLY A 131 13.49 -15.20 7.86
N GLU A 132 14.04 -14.03 8.13
CA GLU A 132 14.58 -13.57 9.41
C GLU A 132 13.56 -12.76 10.22
#